data_AF-A0A8C8SQH2-F1
#
_entry.id   AF-A0A8C8SQH2-F1
#
_cell.length_a   1.000
_cell.length_b   1.000
_cell.length_c   1.000
_cell.angle_alpha   90.00
_cell.angle_beta   90.00
_cell.angle_gamma   90.00
#
_symmetry.space_group_name_H-M   'P 1'
#
loop_
_entity.id
_entity.type
_entity.pdbx_description
1 polymer ?
#
loop_
_entity_poly.entity_id
_entity_poly.type
_entity_poly.pdbx_seq_one_letter_code
_entity_poly.pdbx_strand_id
1 'polypeptide(L)'
;MAEVAEAERGELDSDGGSEELVLTPAQLIRSLEQAWLNEKFAPELLETKSEIVECVMEQLAHMESNLKRAKPGDLKVSIHHMEIERIRYVLSSYLRCRLVK
;
A
#
# COMPACT_ATOMS: atom_id res chain seq x y z
N MET A 1 -54.75 -14.70 18.30
CA MET A 1 -55.21 -15.30 17.02
C MET A 1 -54.40 -14.62 15.93
N ALA A 2 -53.33 -15.29 15.50
CA ALA A 2 -53.14 -15.78 14.12
C ALA A 2 -52.52 -14.66 13.25
N GLU A 3 -51.47 -14.81 12.46
CA GLU A 3 -50.71 -15.98 12.02
C GLU A 3 -49.34 -15.49 11.51
N VAL A 4 -48.40 -16.43 11.47
CA VAL A 4 -47.01 -16.35 11.04
C VAL A 4 -46.77 -15.70 9.65
N ALA A 5 -45.60 -15.08 9.49
CA ALA A 5 -44.92 -14.99 8.20
C ALA A 5 -43.45 -15.41 8.39
N GLU A 6 -43.09 -16.40 7.60
CA GLU A 6 -41.90 -17.26 7.61
C GLU A 6 -40.56 -16.50 7.58
N ALA A 7 -39.64 -16.91 8.45
CA ALA A 7 -38.22 -16.62 8.31
C ALA A 7 -37.52 -17.85 7.71
N GLU A 8 -37.33 -17.84 6.41
CA GLU A 8 -36.33 -18.67 5.75
C GLU A 8 -35.37 -17.79 4.95
N ARG A 9 -34.12 -18.26 4.92
CA ARG A 9 -33.05 -17.96 3.96
C ARG A 9 -32.19 -16.73 4.33
N GLY A 10 -30.87 -16.83 4.38
CA GLY A 10 -29.99 -17.89 3.91
C GLY A 10 -28.68 -17.88 4.68
N GLU A 11 -27.99 -19.00 4.55
CA GLU A 11 -26.62 -19.22 4.97
C GLU A 11 -25.75 -18.02 4.59
N LEU A 12 -25.15 -17.41 5.61
CA LEU A 12 -24.05 -16.47 5.44
C LEU A 12 -22.82 -17.32 5.12
N ASP A 13 -22.70 -17.74 3.86
CA ASP A 13 -21.40 -18.03 3.28
C ASP A 13 -20.65 -16.69 3.22
N SER A 14 -20.00 -16.38 4.35
CA SER A 14 -18.95 -15.37 4.40
C SER A 14 -17.78 -15.93 3.60
N ASP A 15 -17.87 -15.80 2.28
CA ASP A 15 -16.76 -16.02 1.36
C ASP A 15 -15.62 -15.10 1.79
N GLY A 16 -14.70 -15.67 2.58
CA GLY A 16 -13.45 -15.06 3.00
C GLY A 16 -12.47 -14.97 1.84
N GLY A 17 -12.94 -14.52 0.67
CA GLY A 17 -12.10 -14.06 -0.40
C GLY A 17 -11.46 -12.76 0.08
N SER A 18 -10.22 -12.83 0.53
CA SER A 18 -9.34 -11.66 0.57
C SER A 18 -9.31 -11.13 -0.86
N GLU A 19 -10.13 -10.12 -1.15
CA GLU A 19 -10.13 -9.44 -2.43
C GLU A 19 -8.71 -8.95 -2.66
N GLU A 20 -8.00 -9.58 -3.60
CA GLU A 20 -6.64 -9.19 -3.96
C GLU A 20 -6.67 -7.70 -4.34
N LEU A 21 -6.03 -6.86 -3.51
CA LEU A 21 -6.04 -5.41 -3.68
C LEU A 21 -5.23 -5.02 -4.92
N VAL A 22 -5.87 -5.05 -6.08
CA VAL A 22 -5.27 -4.60 -7.35
C VAL A 22 -5.26 -3.08 -7.37
N LEU A 23 -4.10 -2.50 -7.03
CA LEU A 23 -3.87 -1.06 -7.09
C LEU A 23 -3.05 -0.68 -8.33
N THR A 24 -3.41 0.44 -8.96
CA THR A 24 -2.49 1.09 -9.89
C THR A 24 -1.29 1.66 -9.12
N PRO A 25 -0.11 1.85 -9.76
CA PRO A 25 1.05 2.43 -9.09
C PRO A 25 0.76 3.78 -8.43
N ALA A 26 -0.05 4.63 -9.07
CA ALA A 26 -0.44 5.92 -8.51
C ALA A 26 -1.32 5.78 -7.26
N GLN A 27 -2.22 4.80 -7.22
CA GLN A 27 -3.01 4.52 -6.03
C GLN A 27 -2.15 3.95 -4.91
N LEU A 28 -1.20 3.06 -5.22
CA LEU A 28 -0.27 2.48 -4.25
C LEU A 28 0.53 3.57 -3.53
N ILE A 29 1.09 4.53 -4.28
CA ILE A 29 1.83 5.65 -3.68
C ILE A 29 0.94 6.53 -2.82
N ARG A 30 -0.29 6.85 -3.26
CA ARG A 30 -1.24 7.61 -2.43
C ARG A 30 -1.60 6.89 -1.14
N SER A 31 -1.80 5.58 -1.20
CA SER A 31 -2.08 4.75 -0.02
C SER A 31 -0.90 4.79 0.96
N LEU A 32 0.33 4.71 0.47
CA LEU A 32 1.53 4.86 1.30
C LEU A 32 1.62 6.26 1.94
N GLU A 33 1.40 7.32 1.17
CA GLU A 33 1.44 8.70 1.67
C GLU A 33 0.37 8.95 2.74
N GLN A 34 -0.84 8.43 2.52
CA GLN A 34 -1.93 8.53 3.49
C GLN A 34 -1.59 7.78 4.79
N ALA A 35 -1.09 6.54 4.67
CA ALA A 35 -0.65 5.77 5.82
C ALA A 35 0.48 6.49 6.59
N TRP A 36 1.44 7.07 5.87
CA TRP A 36 2.53 7.85 6.45
C TRP A 36 2.04 9.08 7.21
N LEU A 37 1.15 9.89 6.63
CA LEU A 37 0.61 11.07 7.29
C LEU A 37 -0.21 10.67 8.53
N ASN A 38 -1.09 9.68 8.41
CA ASN A 38 -1.87 9.19 9.54
C ASN A 38 -0.97 8.73 10.68
N GLU A 39 0.06 7.95 10.37
CA GLU A 39 1.01 7.47 11.37
C GLU A 39 1.75 8.63 12.04
N LYS A 40 2.22 9.60 11.26
CA LYS A 40 3.01 10.73 11.79
C LYS A 40 2.22 11.58 12.79
N PHE A 41 0.91 11.70 12.62
CA PHE A 41 0.06 12.56 13.44
C PHE A 41 -0.78 11.81 14.48
N ALA A 42 -0.79 10.48 14.46
CA ALA A 42 -1.46 9.68 15.49
C ALA A 42 -0.60 9.63 16.78
N PRO A 43 -1.20 9.81 17.98
CA PRO A 43 -0.48 9.69 19.24
C PRO A 43 -0.11 8.23 19.56
N GLU A 44 -0.96 7.27 19.18
CA GLU A 44 -0.70 5.84 19.28
C GLU A 44 -0.27 5.20 17.95
N LEU A 45 0.26 3.97 18.05
CA LEU A 45 0.62 3.14 16.89
C LEU A 45 -0.64 2.65 16.18
N LEU A 46 -0.76 2.95 14.88
CA LEU A 46 -1.91 2.53 14.08
C LEU A 46 -1.79 1.08 13.59
N GLU A 47 -2.88 0.54 13.03
CA GLU A 47 -2.87 -0.75 12.33
C GLU A 47 -1.81 -0.78 11.22
N THR A 48 -1.04 -1.86 11.16
CA THR A 48 -0.03 -2.06 10.12
C THR A 48 -0.67 -2.17 8.74
N LYS A 49 -0.09 -1.49 7.75
CA LYS A 49 -0.46 -1.62 6.34
C LYS A 49 0.60 -2.44 5.57
N SER A 50 0.80 -3.70 5.98
CA SER A 50 1.89 -4.57 5.52
C SER A 50 1.83 -4.81 4.01
N GLU A 51 0.66 -5.09 3.47
CA GLU A 51 0.45 -5.34 2.03
C GLU A 51 0.91 -4.15 1.17
N ILE A 52 0.63 -2.92 1.62
CA ILE A 52 1.09 -1.69 0.94
C ILE A 52 2.61 -1.58 1.02
N VAL A 53 3.20 -1.86 2.19
CA VAL A 53 4.66 -1.81 2.38
C VAL A 53 5.37 -2.83 1.50
N GLU A 54 4.93 -4.08 1.52
CA GLU A 54 5.48 -5.18 0.74
C GLU A 54 5.40 -4.88 -0.75
N CYS A 55 4.21 -4.48 -1.23
CA CYS A 55 4.03 -4.11 -2.63
C CYS A 55 4.95 -2.95 -3.05
N VAL A 56 5.07 -1.88 -2.24
CA VAL A 56 5.99 -0.76 -2.54
C VAL A 56 7.45 -1.23 -2.59
N MET A 57 7.88 -2.09 -1.66
CA MET A 57 9.24 -2.62 -1.64
C MET A 57 9.55 -3.41 -2.91
N GLU A 58 8.63 -4.27 -3.35
CA GLU A 58 8.77 -5.04 -4.59
C GLU A 58 8.81 -4.12 -5.82
N GLN A 59 7.90 -3.14 -5.90
CA GLN A 59 7.87 -2.20 -7.02
C GLN A 59 9.16 -1.35 -7.08
N LEU A 60 9.69 -0.91 -5.95
CA LEU A 60 10.98 -0.20 -5.90
C LEU A 60 12.12 -1.08 -6.40
N ALA A 61 12.19 -2.34 -5.98
CA ALA A 61 13.22 -3.28 -6.46
C ALA A 61 13.12 -3.50 -7.98
N HIS A 62 11.90 -3.59 -8.52
CA HIS A 62 11.67 -3.67 -9.96
C HIS A 62 12.12 -2.40 -10.69
N MET A 63 11.80 -1.22 -10.17
CA MET A 63 12.24 0.06 -10.74
C MET A 63 13.78 0.16 -10.78
N GLU A 64 14.46 -0.20 -9.69
CA GLU A 64 15.92 -0.22 -9.64
C GLU A 64 16.54 -1.20 -10.64
N SER A 65 15.98 -2.41 -10.76
CA SER A 65 16.41 -3.41 -11.73
C SER A 65 16.24 -2.91 -13.17
N ASN A 66 15.14 -2.20 -13.45
CA ASN A 66 14.90 -1.59 -14.76
C ASN A 66 15.94 -0.50 -15.07
N LEU A 67 16.30 0.34 -14.10
CA LEU A 67 17.31 1.39 -14.30
C LEU A 67 18.71 0.82 -14.56
N LYS A 68 19.08 -0.30 -13.93
CA LYS A 68 20.36 -0.97 -14.21
C LYS A 68 20.51 -1.41 -15.67
N ARG A 69 19.39 -1.67 -16.36
CA ARG A 69 19.36 -2.07 -17.77
C ARG A 69 19.14 -0.88 -18.72
N ALA A 70 18.87 0.31 -18.18
CA ALA A 70 18.57 1.49 -18.98
C ALA A 70 19.84 2.11 -19.57
N LYS A 71 19.71 2.76 -20.73
CA LYS A 71 20.83 3.43 -21.40
C LYS A 71 21.27 4.66 -20.59
N PRO A 72 22.57 4.80 -20.27
CA PRO A 72 23.09 5.98 -19.60
C PRO A 72 22.84 7.27 -20.40
N GLY A 73 22.55 8.37 -19.71
CA GLY A 73 22.39 9.70 -20.30
C GLY A 73 20.97 10.05 -20.78
N ASP A 74 19.99 9.15 -20.63
CA ASP A 74 18.57 9.48 -20.86
C ASP A 74 18.00 10.22 -19.63
N LEU A 75 17.38 11.39 -19.86
CA LEU A 75 16.71 12.18 -18.83
C LEU A 75 15.66 11.35 -18.05
N LYS A 76 14.99 10.41 -18.71
CA LYS A 76 14.01 9.52 -18.06
C LYS A 76 14.65 8.70 -16.95
N VAL A 77 15.90 8.28 -17.10
CA VAL A 77 16.64 7.53 -16.07
C VAL A 77 16.83 8.40 -14.83
N SER A 78 17.23 9.66 -15.01
CA SER A 78 17.37 10.61 -13.90
C SER A 78 16.05 10.86 -13.18
N ILE A 79 14.94 11.01 -13.94
CA ILE A 79 13.60 11.22 -13.36
C ILE A 79 13.17 10.00 -12.55
N HIS A 80 13.32 8.79 -13.09
CA HIS A 80 12.98 7.57 -12.37
C HIS A 80 13.86 7.35 -11.14
N HIS A 81 15.15 7.70 -11.20
CA HIS A 81 16.03 7.65 -10.04
C HIS A 81 15.55 8.61 -8.94
N MET A 82 15.19 9.85 -9.29
CA MET A 82 14.63 10.81 -8.34
C MET A 82 13.32 10.31 -7.71
N GLU A 83 12.47 9.67 -8.50
CA GLU A 83 11.21 9.07 -8.05
C GLU A 83 11.44 7.96 -7.01
N ILE A 84 12.37 7.05 -7.30
CA ILE A 84 12.79 5.97 -6.38
C ILE A 84 13.25 6.55 -5.04
N GLU A 85 14.11 7.56 -5.05
CA GLU A 85 14.59 8.20 -3.81
C GLU A 85 13.43 8.84 -3.03
N ARG A 86 12.49 9.51 -3.71
CA ARG A 86 11.34 10.13 -3.05
C ARG A 86 10.46 9.09 -2.37
N ILE A 87 10.11 8.01 -3.08
CA ILE A 87 9.27 6.95 -2.53
C ILE A 87 10.00 6.24 -1.38
N ARG A 88 11.29 5.93 -1.53
CA ARG A 88 12.10 5.30 -0.46
C ARG A 88 12.15 6.16 0.79
N TYR A 89 12.25 7.49 0.65
CA TYR A 89 12.18 8.41 1.76
C TYR A 89 10.84 8.31 2.50
N VAL A 90 9.71 8.35 1.79
CA VAL A 90 8.36 8.25 2.39
C VAL A 90 8.20 6.92 3.13
N LEU A 91 8.54 5.80 2.48
CA LEU A 91 8.47 4.47 3.08
C LEU A 91 9.33 4.38 4.35
N SER A 92 10.59 4.81 4.26
CA SER A 92 11.51 4.78 5.40
C SER A 92 11.03 5.67 6.55
N SER A 93 10.42 6.82 6.22
CA SER A 93 9.85 7.75 7.20
C SER A 93 8.64 7.14 7.91
N TYR A 94 7.74 6.49 7.18
CA TYR A 94 6.62 5.74 7.75
C TYR A 94 7.08 4.65 8.73
N LEU A 95 8.03 3.81 8.31
CA LEU A 95 8.55 2.74 9.17
C LEU A 95 9.27 3.30 10.40
N ARG A 96 10.03 4.39 10.27
CA ARG A 96 10.66 5.08 11.41
C ARG A 96 9.63 5.68 12.37
N CYS A 97 8.56 6.30 11.86
CA CYS A 97 7.46 6.80 12.70
C CYS A 97 6.85 5.68 13.54
N ARG A 98 6.66 4.49 12.97
CA ARG A 98 6.15 3.32 13.70
C ARG A 98 7.14 2.81 14.76
N LEU A 99 8.43 2.70 14.43
CA LEU A 99 9.45 2.18 15.35
C LEU A 99 9.68 3.03 16.60
N VAL A 100 9.35 4.33 16.54
CA VAL A 100 9.51 5.26 17.67
C VAL A 100 8.31 5.21 18.63
N LYS A 101 7.19 4.62 18.21
CA LYS A 101 5.98 4.43 19.02
C LYS A 101 5.98 3.05 19.67
#